data_AF-A0A453KTK5-F1
#
_entry.id   AF-A0A453KTK5-F1
#
_cell.length_a   1.000
_cell.length_b   1.000
_cell.length_c   1.000
_cell.angle_alpha   90.00
_cell.angle_beta   90.00
_cell.angle_gamma   90.00
#
_symmetry.space_group_name_H-M   'P 1'
#
loop_
_entity.id
_entity.type
_entity.pdbx_description
1 polymer ?
#
loop_
_entity_poly.entity_id
_entity_poly.type
_entity_poly.pdbx_seq_one_letter_code
_entity_poly.pdbx_strand_id
1 'polypeptide(L)'
;MAVKFPHNGEIQLEAIINASPLLNTLTLSYVDTRSEAFPGWVIGGANLRSLTIVSNDNHGWQVAELPNLHEGTINLEYCDNFSDFGGLLAGLAQARKLTLNKCYPSVLFFLPLISIVGNCCHSK
;
A
#
# COMPACT_ATOMS: atom_id res chain seq x y z
N MET A 1 0.47 -13.57 11.66
CA MET A 1 1.43 -13.02 12.64
C MET A 1 2.13 -11.87 11.96
N ALA A 2 2.14 -10.67 12.57
CA ALA A 2 2.73 -9.49 11.94
C ALA A 2 4.23 -9.37 12.26
N VAL A 3 5.03 -8.94 11.28
CA VAL A 3 6.41 -8.52 11.44
C VAL A 3 6.39 -7.19 12.17
N LYS A 4 6.86 -7.19 13.42
CA LYS A 4 7.01 -5.97 14.21
C LYS A 4 8.39 -5.38 13.99
N PHE A 5 8.43 -4.11 13.63
CA PHE A 5 9.69 -3.39 13.59
C PHE A 5 10.21 -3.11 15.00
N PRO A 6 11.54 -3.06 15.18
CA PRO A 6 12.11 -2.36 16.33
C PRO A 6 11.77 -0.86 16.24
N HIS A 7 12.01 -0.11 17.31
CA HIS A 7 11.79 1.33 17.31
C HIS A 7 12.46 2.00 16.09
N ASN A 8 11.71 2.79 15.32
CA ASN A 8 12.11 3.44 14.07
C ASN A 8 12.46 2.48 12.91
N GLY A 9 12.08 1.20 12.96
CA GLY A 9 12.38 0.26 11.89
C GLY A 9 11.61 0.55 10.59
N GLU A 10 10.45 1.19 10.69
CA GLU A 10 9.68 1.72 9.57
C GLU A 10 10.41 2.86 8.84
N ILE A 11 11.08 3.74 9.59
CA ILE A 11 11.94 4.81 9.04
C ILE A 11 13.18 4.19 8.36
N GLN A 12 13.76 3.15 8.94
CA GLN A 12 14.88 2.43 8.32
C GLN A 12 14.45 1.72 7.04
N LEU A 13 13.25 1.13 7.01
CA LEU A 13 12.71 0.52 5.80
C LEU A 13 12.53 1.57 4.69
N GLU A 14 11.96 2.74 5.01
CA GLU A 14 11.86 3.85 4.06
C GLU A 14 13.24 4.24 3.51
N ALA A 15 14.24 4.39 4.38
CA ALA A 15 15.59 4.73 3.97
C ALA A 15 16.20 3.67 3.04
N ILE A 16 15.99 2.39 3.33
CA ILE A 16 16.45 1.28 2.48
C ILE A 16 15.78 1.31 1.11
N ILE A 17 14.46 1.52 1.05
CA ILE A 17 13.72 1.62 -0.20
C ILE A 17 14.26 2.79 -1.04
N ASN A 18 14.41 3.96 -0.43
CA ASN A 18 14.90 5.16 -1.09
C ASN A 18 16.36 5.06 -1.53
N ALA A 19 17.19 4.32 -0.77
CA ALA A 19 18.59 4.06 -1.11
C ALA A 19 18.78 2.94 -2.14
N SER A 20 17.70 2.31 -2.61
CA SER A 20 17.76 1.17 -3.54
C SER A 20 17.33 1.58 -4.96
N PRO A 21 18.22 2.19 -5.77
CA PRO A 21 17.85 2.70 -7.10
C PRO A 21 17.45 1.60 -8.09
N LEU A 22 17.83 0.35 -7.84
CA LEU A 22 17.50 -0.80 -8.69
C LEU A 22 16.24 -1.55 -8.24
N LEU A 23 15.62 -1.13 -7.12
CA LEU A 23 14.43 -1.78 -6.58
C LEU A 23 13.25 -1.56 -7.52
N ASN A 24 12.90 -2.61 -8.26
CA ASN A 24 11.80 -2.60 -9.22
C ASN A 24 10.51 -3.23 -8.66
N THR A 25 10.64 -4.11 -7.66
CA THR A 25 9.53 -4.86 -7.08
C THR A 25 9.67 -4.83 -5.57
N LEU A 26 8.60 -4.46 -4.88
CA LEU A 26 8.52 -4.44 -3.42
C LEU A 26 7.27 -5.20 -2.98
N THR A 27 7.45 -6.15 -2.07
CA THR A 27 6.35 -6.88 -1.43
C THR A 27 6.49 -6.75 0.07
N LEU A 28 5.46 -6.21 0.71
CA LEU A 28 5.36 -6.09 2.15
C LEU A 28 4.16 -6.93 2.61
N SER A 29 4.41 -7.91 3.47
CA SER A 29 3.38 -8.85 3.93
C SER A 29 3.32 -8.89 5.45
N TYR A 30 2.15 -8.56 6.00
CA TYR A 30 1.87 -8.49 7.43
C TYR A 30 2.91 -7.68 8.21
N VAL A 31 3.33 -6.53 7.67
CA VAL A 31 4.25 -5.63 8.35
C VAL A 31 3.44 -4.68 9.24
N ASP A 32 3.84 -4.53 10.51
CA ASP A 32 3.23 -3.54 11.41
C ASP A 32 3.86 -2.17 11.17
N THR A 33 3.07 -1.27 10.59
CA THR A 33 3.52 0.02 10.07
C THR A 33 2.95 1.19 10.85
N ARG A 34 2.34 0.91 12.00
CA ARG A 34 1.79 1.91 12.90
C ARG A 34 2.93 2.74 13.50
N SER A 35 3.16 3.90 12.90
CA SER A 35 4.06 4.91 13.45
C SER A 35 3.32 5.73 14.50
N GLU A 36 3.92 5.88 15.68
CA GLU A 36 3.52 6.90 16.65
C GLU A 36 4.09 8.30 16.30
N ALA A 37 5.06 8.36 15.38
CA ALA A 37 5.68 9.59 14.92
C ALA A 37 4.91 10.23 13.75
N PHE A 38 4.76 11.56 13.77
CA PHE A 38 4.17 12.36 12.70
C PHE A 38 5.20 13.38 12.14
N PRO A 39 5.37 13.50 10.80
CA PRO A 39 4.76 12.64 9.78
C PRO A 39 5.28 11.21 9.91
N GLY A 40 4.43 10.22 9.58
CA GLY A 40 4.83 8.82 9.56
C GLY A 40 5.84 8.54 8.44
N TRP A 41 6.27 7.27 8.33
CA TRP A 41 7.10 6.81 7.22
C TRP A 41 6.28 6.67 5.92
N VAL A 42 6.93 6.80 4.77
CA VAL A 42 6.28 6.71 3.45
C VAL A 42 6.97 5.70 2.54
N ILE A 43 6.18 4.93 1.78
CA ILE A 43 6.70 4.09 0.71
C ILE A 43 6.97 4.99 -0.51
N GLY A 44 8.24 5.30 -0.72
CA GLY A 44 8.76 5.92 -1.94
C GLY A 44 9.37 4.90 -2.90
N GLY A 45 10.04 5.41 -3.95
CA GLY A 45 10.83 4.58 -4.87
C GLY A 45 10.66 4.99 -6.32
N ALA A 46 11.60 5.80 -6.83
CA ALA A 46 11.50 6.36 -8.18
C ALA A 46 11.41 5.30 -9.28
N ASN A 47 11.99 4.11 -9.09
CA ASN A 47 12.04 3.05 -10.11
C ASN A 47 11.10 1.87 -9.80
N LEU A 48 10.25 2.00 -8.78
CA LEU A 48 9.37 0.91 -8.39
C LEU A 48 8.30 0.69 -9.45
N ARG A 49 8.22 -0.54 -9.98
CA ARG A 49 7.27 -0.94 -11.02
C ARG A 49 6.16 -1.83 -10.50
N SER A 50 6.43 -2.59 -9.44
CA SER A 50 5.45 -3.46 -8.80
C SER A 50 5.47 -3.25 -7.29
N LEU A 51 4.29 -2.99 -6.72
CA LEU A 51 4.09 -2.87 -5.28
C LEU A 51 2.97 -3.82 -4.85
N THR A 52 3.28 -4.70 -3.90
CA THR A 52 2.30 -5.57 -3.25
C THR A 52 2.28 -5.30 -1.75
N ILE A 53 1.10 -4.96 -1.23
CA ILE A 53 0.83 -4.82 0.20
C ILE A 53 -0.18 -5.89 0.60
N VAL A 54 0.21 -6.73 1.56
CA VAL A 54 -0.66 -7.71 2.22
C VAL A 54 -0.72 -7.34 3.70
N SER A 55 -1.91 -7.10 4.22
CA SER A 55 -2.10 -6.64 5.58
C SER A 55 -3.42 -7.13 6.17
N ASN A 56 -3.51 -7.20 7.49
CA ASN A 56 -4.76 -7.52 8.17
C ASN A 56 -5.77 -6.39 7.98
N ASP A 57 -5.35 -5.14 8.22
CA ASP A 57 -6.19 -3.95 8.07
C ASP A 57 -5.39 -2.83 7.37
N ASN A 58 -6.02 -1.67 7.22
CA ASN A 58 -5.33 -0.48 6.75
C ASN A 58 -4.45 0.10 7.88
N HIS A 59 -3.26 -0.48 8.09
CA HIS A 59 -2.25 -0.12 9.11
C HIS A 59 -1.61 1.28 8.91
N GLY A 60 -2.34 2.26 8.36
CA GLY A 60 -1.85 3.61 8.12
C GLY A 60 -0.80 3.70 7.00
N TRP A 61 -0.93 2.87 5.97
CA TRP A 61 -0.01 2.85 4.83
C TRP A 61 0.02 4.20 4.12
N GLN A 62 1.20 4.81 4.04
CA GLN A 62 1.43 6.01 3.25
C GLN A 62 2.29 5.66 2.04
N VAL A 63 1.80 6.00 0.86
CA VAL A 63 2.51 5.75 -0.40
C VAL A 63 2.66 7.11 -1.09
N ALA A 64 3.91 7.48 -1.39
CA ALA A 64 4.19 8.66 -2.17
C ALA A 64 3.73 8.43 -3.62
N GLU A 65 3.75 9.46 -4.46
CA GLU A 65 3.54 9.24 -5.88
C GLU A 65 4.67 8.36 -6.45
N LEU A 66 4.30 7.23 -7.06
CA LEU A 66 5.22 6.27 -7.66
C LEU A 66 5.18 6.40 -9.19
N PRO A 67 6.03 7.24 -9.81
CA PRO A 67 5.87 7.64 -11.21
C PRO A 67 6.08 6.51 -12.22
N ASN A 68 6.79 5.45 -11.84
CA ASN A 68 7.08 4.30 -12.70
C ASN A 68 6.26 3.06 -12.33
N LEU A 69 5.24 3.20 -11.47
CA LEU A 69 4.43 2.08 -11.03
C LEU A 69 3.59 1.52 -12.18
N HIS A 70 3.76 0.23 -12.45
CA HIS A 70 2.96 -0.49 -13.44
C HIS A 70 1.85 -1.29 -12.76
N GLU A 71 2.17 -1.94 -11.64
CA GLU A 71 1.27 -2.85 -10.94
C GLU A 71 1.21 -2.51 -9.46
N GLY A 72 0.00 -2.28 -8.95
CA GLY A 72 -0.30 -2.15 -7.54
C GLY A 72 -1.24 -3.27 -7.10
N THR A 73 -0.89 -3.98 -6.02
CA THR A 73 -1.77 -4.94 -5.38
C THR A 73 -1.92 -4.59 -3.91
N ILE A 74 -3.16 -4.40 -3.48
CA ILE A 74 -3.52 -4.29 -2.07
C ILE A 74 -4.37 -5.51 -1.74
N ASN A 75 -4.03 -6.19 -0.65
CA ASN A 75 -4.80 -7.31 -0.11
C ASN A 75 -4.99 -7.07 1.39
N LEU A 76 -6.21 -6.68 1.79
CA LEU A 76 -6.57 -6.40 3.17
C LEU A 76 -7.51 -7.49 3.67
N GLU A 77 -7.17 -8.17 4.78
CA GLU A 77 -8.02 -9.23 5.32
C GLU A 77 -9.32 -8.70 5.94
N TYR A 78 -9.29 -7.51 6.54
CA TYR A 78 -10.39 -6.87 7.26
C TYR A 78 -10.68 -5.48 6.68
N CYS A 79 -11.97 -5.12 6.69
CA CYS A 79 -12.52 -3.84 6.22
C CYS A 79 -12.54 -2.75 7.33
N ASP A 80 -11.72 -2.86 8.37
CA ASP A 80 -11.78 -1.95 9.51
C ASP A 80 -10.72 -0.86 9.38
N ASN A 81 -11.03 0.36 9.88
CA ASN A 81 -10.11 1.50 9.96
C ASN A 81 -9.55 2.05 8.62
N PHE A 82 -10.44 2.37 7.66
CA PHE A 82 -10.07 3.04 6.40
C PHE A 82 -9.74 4.54 6.51
N SER A 83 -9.26 5.03 7.66
CA SER A 83 -9.16 6.47 7.94
C SER A 83 -8.34 7.26 6.91
N ASP A 84 -7.43 6.61 6.17
CA ASP A 84 -6.76 7.20 5.01
C ASP A 84 -6.54 6.19 3.85
N PHE A 85 -7.60 5.48 3.46
CA PHE A 85 -7.53 4.62 2.27
C PHE A 85 -7.37 5.42 0.96
N GLY A 86 -7.89 6.65 0.95
CA GLY A 86 -7.76 7.58 -0.18
C GLY A 86 -6.29 7.96 -0.43
N GLY A 87 -5.52 8.27 0.61
CA GLY A 87 -4.09 8.56 0.50
C GLY A 87 -3.29 7.38 -0.04
N LEU A 88 -3.59 6.17 0.43
CA LEU A 88 -3.00 4.93 -0.11
C LEU A 88 -3.26 4.79 -1.61
N LEU A 89 -4.50 4.99 -2.06
CA LEU A 89 -4.86 4.89 -3.48
C LEU A 89 -4.26 6.03 -4.32
N ALA A 90 -4.13 7.24 -3.76
CA ALA A 90 -3.53 8.37 -4.45
C ALA A 90 -2.07 8.09 -4.83
N GLY A 91 -1.28 7.45 -3.94
CA GLY A 91 0.09 7.02 -4.26
C GLY A 91 0.18 5.97 -5.37
N LEU A 92 -0.90 5.22 -5.61
CA LEU A 92 -1.00 4.19 -6.66
C LEU A 92 -1.68 4.69 -7.94
N ALA A 93 -2.02 5.98 -8.03
CA ALA A 93 -2.83 6.53 -9.14
C ALA A 93 -2.20 6.30 -10.54
N GLN A 94 -0.88 6.17 -10.61
CA GLN A 94 -0.15 5.93 -11.86
C GLN A 94 -0.11 4.44 -12.30
N ALA A 95 -0.60 3.52 -11.46
CA ALA A 95 -0.58 2.09 -11.76
C ALA A 95 -1.43 1.77 -13.01
N ARG A 96 -0.86 1.00 -13.94
CA ARG A 96 -1.59 0.48 -15.12
C ARG A 96 -2.51 -0.67 -14.77
N LYS A 97 -2.22 -1.36 -13.68
CA LYS A 97 -3.03 -2.45 -13.13
C LYS A 97 -3.11 -2.28 -11.62
N LEU A 98 -4.33 -2.13 -11.11
CA LEU A 98 -4.60 -2.08 -9.69
C LEU A 98 -5.47 -3.28 -9.30
N THR A 99 -4.97 -4.10 -8.39
CA THR A 99 -5.71 -5.25 -7.84
C THR A 99 -6.05 -4.98 -6.38
N LEU A 100 -7.32 -5.09 -6.05
CA LEU A 100 -7.85 -4.88 -4.71
C LEU A 100 -8.55 -6.18 -4.27
N ASN A 101 -7.98 -6.90 -3.29
CA ASN A 101 -8.53 -8.19 -2.81
C ASN A 101 -9.20 -8.13 -1.43
N LYS A 102 -10.17 -9.04 -1.23
CA LYS A 102 -10.82 -9.45 0.04
C LYS A 102 -11.85 -8.48 0.62
N CYS A 103 -11.57 -7.18 0.79
CA CYS A 103 -12.51 -6.32 1.51
C CYS A 103 -12.33 -4.81 1.23
N TYR A 104 -13.21 -4.19 0.43
CA TYR A 104 -13.28 -2.72 0.27
C TYR A 104 -14.74 -2.26 0.16
N PRO A 105 -15.14 -1.16 0.84
CA PRO A 105 -16.36 -0.45 0.45
C PRO A 105 -16.20 0.02 -0.99
N SER A 106 -17.26 -0.05 -1.79
CA SER A 106 -17.26 0.23 -3.24
C SER A 106 -16.49 1.51 -3.61
N VAL A 107 -15.19 1.39 -3.92
CA VAL A 107 -14.29 2.52 -4.24
C VAL A 107 -14.50 3.04 -5.67
N LEU A 108 -15.68 2.82 -6.23
CA LEU A 108 -15.99 2.97 -7.65
C LEU A 108 -16.04 4.42 -8.15
N PHE A 109 -15.68 5.43 -7.35
CA PHE A 109 -15.92 6.83 -7.69
C PHE A 109 -14.70 7.71 -7.97
N PHE A 110 -13.45 7.25 -7.80
CA PHE A 110 -12.29 8.17 -7.84
C PHE A 110 -11.09 7.76 -8.71
N LEU A 111 -11.13 6.62 -9.39
CA LEU A 111 -9.99 6.22 -10.23
C LEU A 111 -10.37 6.32 -11.73
N PRO A 112 -9.48 6.88 -12.58
CA PRO A 112 -9.62 6.76 -14.02
C PRO A 112 -9.66 5.28 -14.39
N LEU A 113 -10.38 4.92 -15.47
CA LEU A 113 -10.64 3.56 -15.97
C LEU A 113 -9.37 2.69 -16.11
N ILE A 114 -8.83 2.24 -15.00
CA ILE A 114 -7.80 1.21 -14.86
C ILE A 114 -8.56 -0.10 -14.68
N SER A 115 -8.02 -1.23 -15.15
CA SER A 115 -8.60 -2.55 -14.87
C SER A 115 -8.51 -2.82 -13.37
N ILE A 116 -9.52 -2.36 -12.61
CA ILE A 116 -9.71 -2.65 -11.20
C ILE A 116 -10.36 -4.02 -11.13
N VAL A 117 -9.58 -5.02 -10.72
CA VAL A 117 -10.12 -6.33 -10.36
C VAL A 117 -10.38 -6.30 -8.87
N GLY A 118 -11.65 -6.10 -8.51
CA GLY A 118 -12.12 -6.13 -7.13
C GLY A 118 -12.86 -7.43 -6.84
N ASN A 119 -12.34 -8.25 -5.93
CA ASN A 119 -13.08 -9.39 -5.37
C ASN A 119 -13.60 -8.99 -3.98
N CYS A 120 -14.85 -8.54 -3.91
CA CYS A 120 -15.52 -8.25 -2.65
C CYS A 120 -16.00 -9.56 -2.01
N CYS A 121 -15.59 -9.82 -0.76
CA CYS A 121 -16.27 -10.80 0.07
C CYS A 121 -17.62 -10.22 0.53
N HIS A 122 -18.73 -10.81 0.10
CA HIS A 122 -20.02 -10.59 0.77
C HIS A 122 -19.89 -11.08 2.21
N SER A 123 -19.96 -10.17 3.19
CA SER A 123 -20.30 -10.57 4.55
C SER A 123 -21.71 -11.15 4.50
N LYS A 124 -21.88 -12.37 5.00
CA LYS A 124 -23.17 -12.83 5.49
C LYS A 124 -23.57 -12.03 6.73
#